data_AF-A0A4Y3PBW7-F1
#
_entry.id   AF-A0A4Y3PBW7-F1
#
_cell.length_a   1.000
_cell.length_b   1.000
_cell.length_c   1.000
_cell.angle_alpha   90.00
_cell.angle_beta   90.00
_cell.angle_gamma   90.00
#
_symmetry.space_group_name_H-M   'P 1'
#
loop_
_entity.id
_entity.type
_entity.pdbx_description
1 polymer ?
#
loop_
_entity_poly.entity_id
_entity_poly.type
_entity_poly.pdbx_seq_one_letter_code
_entity_poly.pdbx_strand_id
1 'polypeptide(L)'
;MVSSLRAYLLVVMVASMFVSGCAQSDKVPADMNDRIETELGAVEKATVMSTDGQEVMLDLPTFMKELSNQGKDLQLSEEALKQEDVRFTLVLYRKQLAPLVVAVGEGASQFGENTYRGAGAVAFYQWIQKLTGKGLLSQKIDTVLLSADDLGKTRALGEAEADLIRKVLATATPEPGAANKQYALYPNYQMRINATDRPLEVTVLTPTLISVPFGKETHTFRVDGGLFSKLTEWIPPADTGDKTFEQLFKASQIRISATGAAASENIEVEVRKTTVEQGIAHQAVRLLQAADLLKEAPKDPGHEQYRLSFFVNGKEREVVLYANYFQLDAKWYIHSEIAENQWKLFQSLRK
;
A
#
# COMPACT_ATOMS: atom_id res chain seq x y z
N MET A 1 -3.05 8.07 -45.49
CA MET A 1 -2.43 8.41 -44.19
C MET A 1 -2.09 7.10 -43.50
N VAL A 2 -0.80 6.91 -43.25
CA VAL A 2 -0.16 5.66 -42.85
C VAL A 2 0.16 5.75 -41.36
N SER A 3 -0.47 4.87 -40.58
CA SER A 3 -0.28 4.62 -39.14
C SER A 3 -1.37 3.58 -38.81
N SER A 4 -1.14 2.35 -38.34
CA SER A 4 -0.19 1.89 -37.33
C SER A 4 -0.05 0.35 -37.36
N LEU A 5 0.21 -0.25 -38.54
CA LEU A 5 0.49 -1.70 -38.63
C LEU A 5 1.76 -2.13 -37.85
N ARG A 6 2.62 -1.16 -37.48
CA ARG A 6 3.82 -1.37 -36.65
C ARG A 6 3.53 -1.58 -35.16
N ALA A 7 2.37 -1.18 -34.64
CA ALA A 7 2.04 -1.34 -33.23
C ALA A 7 1.61 -2.78 -32.88
N TYR A 8 0.94 -3.47 -33.81
CA TYR A 8 0.52 -4.86 -33.61
C TYR A 8 1.62 -5.89 -33.87
N LEU A 9 2.62 -5.56 -34.70
CA LEU A 9 3.78 -6.43 -34.93
C LEU A 9 4.72 -6.52 -33.71
N LEU A 10 4.71 -5.51 -32.83
CA LEU A 10 5.59 -5.48 -31.66
C LEU A 10 5.03 -6.30 -30.49
N VAL A 11 3.69 -6.40 -30.37
CA VAL A 11 3.03 -7.26 -29.37
C VAL A 11 3.08 -8.74 -29.77
N VAL A 12 3.13 -9.05 -31.07
CA VAL A 12 3.25 -10.43 -31.56
C VAL A 12 4.70 -10.92 -31.57
N MET A 13 5.71 -10.05 -31.75
CA MET A 13 7.12 -10.48 -31.70
C MET A 13 7.61 -10.88 -30.30
N VAL A 14 7.03 -10.34 -29.23
CA VAL A 14 7.39 -10.75 -27.84
C VAL A 14 6.79 -12.13 -27.51
N ALA A 15 5.74 -12.56 -28.21
CA ALA A 15 5.11 -13.87 -28.01
C ALA A 15 5.72 -15.00 -28.86
N SER A 16 6.57 -14.71 -29.86
CA SER A 16 7.07 -15.71 -30.82
C SER A 16 8.59 -15.88 -30.89
N MET A 17 9.35 -15.41 -29.89
CA MET A 17 10.78 -15.74 -29.72
C MET A 17 11.05 -16.82 -28.66
N PHE A 18 10.09 -17.71 -28.42
CA PHE A 18 10.25 -18.91 -27.59
C PHE A 18 10.24 -20.21 -28.41
N VAL A 19 11.00 -20.30 -29.50
CA VAL A 19 11.33 -21.61 -30.09
C VAL A 19 12.69 -21.56 -30.78
N SER A 20 13.76 -21.91 -30.04
CA SER A 20 14.84 -22.81 -30.51
C SER A 20 16.01 -22.78 -29.52
N GLY A 21 16.20 -23.86 -28.77
CA GLY A 21 17.40 -24.11 -27.97
C GLY A 21 17.36 -25.54 -27.44
N CYS A 22 18.25 -26.38 -27.96
CA CYS A 22 18.22 -27.84 -27.88
C CYS A 22 18.08 -28.41 -26.47
N ALA A 23 17.28 -29.47 -26.39
CA ALA A 23 17.22 -30.37 -25.24
C ALA A 23 18.62 -30.92 -24.94
N GLN A 24 19.21 -30.46 -23.85
CA GLN A 24 20.30 -31.13 -23.18
C GLN A 24 19.73 -31.62 -21.85
N SER A 25 19.53 -32.94 -21.77
CA SER A 25 18.99 -33.64 -20.61
C SER A 25 20.05 -33.70 -19.52
N ASP A 26 20.36 -32.57 -18.91
CA ASP A 26 21.13 -32.53 -17.68
C ASP A 26 20.17 -32.28 -16.52
N LYS A 27 20.30 -33.10 -15.47
CA LYS A 27 19.49 -33.04 -14.25
C LYS A 27 19.37 -31.58 -13.79
N VAL A 28 18.14 -31.06 -13.78
CA VAL A 28 17.83 -29.73 -13.27
C VAL A 28 18.35 -29.65 -11.83
N PRO A 29 19.32 -28.78 -11.52
CA PRO A 29 19.74 -28.58 -10.14
C PRO A 29 18.53 -28.06 -9.36
N ALA A 30 18.28 -28.64 -8.19
CA ALA A 30 17.21 -28.20 -7.30
C ALA A 30 17.43 -26.78 -6.76
N ASP A 31 18.66 -26.26 -6.87
CA ASP A 31 19.07 -24.97 -6.32
C ASP A 31 18.96 -23.84 -7.37
N MET A 32 18.15 -22.84 -7.06
CA MET A 32 18.03 -21.62 -7.86
C MET A 32 19.33 -20.79 -7.81
N ASN A 33 20.11 -20.89 -6.72
CA ASN A 33 21.37 -20.16 -6.60
C ASN A 33 22.39 -20.63 -7.63
N ASP A 34 22.55 -21.95 -7.79
CA ASP A 34 23.46 -22.51 -8.79
C ASP A 34 23.06 -22.11 -10.22
N ARG A 35 21.76 -22.05 -10.52
CA ARG A 35 21.27 -21.59 -11.83
C ARG A 35 21.46 -20.09 -12.03
N ILE A 36 21.12 -19.28 -11.03
CA ILE A 36 21.29 -17.83 -11.08
C ILE A 36 22.78 -17.51 -11.19
N GLU A 37 23.64 -17.98 -10.28
CA GLU A 37 25.11 -17.77 -10.33
C GLU A 37 25.75 -18.24 -11.64
N THR A 38 25.33 -19.40 -12.17
CA THR A 38 25.86 -19.92 -13.45
C THR A 38 25.36 -19.11 -14.66
N GLU A 39 24.13 -18.58 -14.62
CA GLU A 39 23.54 -17.79 -15.71
C GLU A 39 23.76 -16.27 -15.59
N LEU A 40 24.27 -15.78 -14.46
CA LEU A 40 24.33 -14.35 -14.16
C LEU A 40 25.32 -13.58 -15.02
N GLY A 41 26.35 -14.20 -15.59
CA GLY A 41 27.40 -13.48 -16.33
C GLY A 41 27.90 -12.24 -15.55
N ALA A 42 28.20 -11.15 -16.25
CA ALA A 42 28.40 -9.85 -15.62
C ALA A 42 27.07 -9.08 -15.56
N VAL A 43 26.37 -9.12 -14.43
CA VAL A 43 25.21 -8.25 -14.19
C VAL A 43 25.65 -6.80 -14.12
N GLU A 44 25.04 -5.97 -14.95
CA GLU A 44 25.33 -4.52 -15.01
C GLU A 44 24.34 -3.72 -14.16
N LYS A 45 23.09 -4.19 -14.05
CA LYS A 45 22.01 -3.51 -13.32
C LYS A 45 21.01 -4.54 -12.79
N ALA A 46 20.52 -4.34 -11.58
CA ALA A 46 19.42 -5.10 -11.01
C ALA A 46 18.28 -4.14 -10.66
N THR A 47 17.05 -4.49 -11.06
CA THR A 47 15.87 -3.67 -10.78
C THR A 47 14.68 -4.53 -10.40
N VAL A 48 13.73 -3.92 -9.71
CA VAL A 48 12.43 -4.54 -9.41
C VAL A 48 11.36 -3.70 -10.07
N MET A 49 10.51 -4.35 -10.87
CA MET A 49 9.38 -3.75 -11.52
C MET A 49 8.10 -4.13 -10.77
N SER A 50 7.31 -3.13 -10.39
CA SER A 50 6.00 -3.33 -9.80
C SER A 50 5.00 -3.88 -10.83
N THR A 51 3.86 -4.36 -10.34
CA THR A 51 2.76 -4.83 -11.18
C THR A 51 2.07 -3.73 -12.01
N ASP A 52 2.30 -2.45 -11.69
CA ASP A 52 1.85 -1.30 -12.47
C ASP A 52 2.97 -0.63 -13.29
N GLY A 53 4.13 -1.28 -13.41
CA GLY A 53 5.23 -0.88 -14.31
C GLY A 53 6.21 0.14 -13.74
N GLN A 54 6.19 0.44 -12.44
CA GLN A 54 7.24 1.24 -11.80
C GLN A 54 8.50 0.40 -11.61
N GLU A 55 9.62 0.87 -12.14
CA GLU A 55 10.93 0.23 -11.96
C GLU A 55 11.72 0.92 -10.84
N VAL A 56 12.30 0.14 -9.94
CA VAL A 56 13.16 0.60 -8.85
C VAL A 56 14.52 -0.04 -9.02
N MET A 57 15.56 0.78 -9.07
CA MET A 57 16.93 0.30 -9.13
C MET A 57 17.39 -0.21 -7.76
N LEU A 58 17.97 -1.41 -7.74
CA LEU A 58 18.57 -1.98 -6.53
C LEU A 58 20.04 -1.57 -6.42
N ASP A 59 20.54 -1.48 -5.19
CA ASP A 59 21.98 -1.34 -4.95
C ASP A 59 22.70 -2.63 -5.36
N LEU A 60 23.37 -2.59 -6.51
CA LEU A 60 23.99 -3.77 -7.11
C LEU A 60 25.03 -4.43 -6.19
N PRO A 61 25.94 -3.71 -5.50
CA PRO A 61 26.88 -4.34 -4.57
C PRO A 61 26.20 -5.11 -3.43
N THR A 62 25.18 -4.51 -2.81
CA THR A 62 24.40 -5.17 -1.75
C THR A 62 23.63 -6.35 -2.30
N PHE A 63 22.96 -6.19 -3.45
CA PHE A 63 22.21 -7.26 -4.11
C PHE A 63 23.10 -8.47 -4.38
N MET A 64 24.23 -8.29 -5.06
CA MET A 64 25.13 -9.40 -5.42
C MET A 64 25.73 -10.07 -4.19
N LYS A 65 26.04 -9.31 -3.13
CA LYS A 65 26.56 -9.85 -1.87
C LYS A 65 25.53 -10.69 -1.12
N GLU A 66 24.27 -10.26 -1.11
CA GLU A 66 23.21 -10.94 -0.37
C GLU A 66 22.55 -12.08 -1.16
N LEU A 67 22.65 -12.06 -2.50
CA LEU A 67 22.06 -13.05 -3.39
C LEU A 67 22.54 -14.48 -3.13
N SER A 68 23.83 -14.67 -2.83
CA SER A 68 24.41 -15.99 -2.54
C SER A 68 23.86 -16.67 -1.28
N ASN A 69 23.16 -15.91 -0.43
CA ASN A 69 22.45 -16.45 0.74
C ASN A 69 21.01 -16.85 0.42
N GLN A 70 20.51 -16.51 -0.77
CA GLN A 70 19.19 -16.86 -1.26
C GLN A 70 19.26 -18.18 -2.04
N GLY A 71 18.18 -18.95 -2.06
CA GLY A 71 18.13 -20.22 -2.81
C GLY A 71 18.01 -21.48 -1.94
N LYS A 72 18.29 -21.37 -0.64
CA LYS A 72 18.08 -22.46 0.33
C LYS A 72 16.59 -22.77 0.48
N ASP A 73 16.27 -24.03 0.72
CA ASP A 73 14.91 -24.51 1.01
C ASP A 73 13.88 -24.20 -0.09
N LEU A 74 14.34 -24.12 -1.34
CA LEU A 74 13.49 -24.05 -2.52
C LEU A 74 13.06 -25.44 -2.97
N GLN A 75 11.79 -25.54 -3.34
CA GLN A 75 11.17 -26.77 -3.82
C GLN A 75 10.60 -26.52 -5.21
N LEU A 76 11.04 -27.33 -6.18
CA LEU A 76 10.47 -27.28 -7.52
C LEU A 76 9.00 -27.70 -7.47
N SER A 77 8.15 -26.91 -8.13
CA SER A 77 6.71 -27.13 -8.22
C SER A 77 6.31 -27.32 -9.68
N GLU A 78 5.43 -28.30 -9.91
CA GLU A 78 4.79 -28.51 -11.22
C GLU A 78 3.70 -27.46 -11.51
N GLU A 79 3.23 -26.75 -10.47
CA GLU A 79 2.22 -25.70 -10.60
C GLU A 79 2.85 -24.33 -10.88
N ALA A 80 2.59 -23.82 -12.09
CA ALA A 80 3.02 -22.48 -12.50
C ALA A 80 2.54 -21.38 -11.55
N LEU A 81 3.34 -20.34 -11.39
CA LEU A 81 2.95 -19.14 -10.66
C LEU A 81 1.87 -18.39 -11.44
N LYS A 82 0.71 -18.15 -10.82
CA LYS A 82 -0.36 -17.39 -11.46
C LYS A 82 -0.05 -15.90 -11.44
N GLN A 83 -0.46 -15.19 -12.49
CA GLN A 83 -0.25 -13.74 -12.60
C GLN A 83 -0.92 -12.92 -11.48
N GLU A 84 -2.01 -13.43 -10.90
CA GLU A 84 -2.68 -12.81 -9.76
C GLU A 84 -1.82 -12.78 -8.49
N ASP A 85 -0.99 -13.81 -8.31
CA ASP A 85 -0.10 -14.02 -7.16
C ASP A 85 1.24 -13.29 -7.29
N VAL A 86 1.59 -12.82 -8.49
CA VAL A 86 2.79 -12.01 -8.72
C VAL A 86 2.65 -10.66 -8.01
N ARG A 87 3.63 -10.35 -7.16
CA ARG A 87 3.75 -9.08 -6.44
C ARG A 87 4.65 -8.08 -7.18
N PHE A 88 5.80 -8.55 -7.66
CA PHE A 88 6.75 -7.79 -8.46
C PHE A 88 7.61 -8.69 -9.34
N THR A 89 8.34 -8.08 -10.27
CA THR A 89 9.25 -8.75 -11.20
C THR A 89 10.68 -8.26 -10.97
N LEU A 90 11.58 -9.17 -10.63
CA LEU A 90 13.01 -8.88 -10.58
C LEU A 90 13.59 -8.99 -11.99
N VAL A 91 14.30 -7.95 -12.43
CA VAL A 91 14.95 -7.88 -13.74
C VAL A 91 16.45 -7.65 -13.54
N LEU A 92 17.26 -8.60 -14.00
CA LEU A 92 18.72 -8.54 -13.95
C LEU A 92 19.25 -8.31 -15.36
N TYR A 93 19.76 -7.12 -15.60
CA TYR A 93 20.35 -6.74 -16.89
C TYR A 93 21.78 -7.27 -16.96
N ARG A 94 22.03 -8.11 -17.97
CA ARG A 94 23.31 -8.79 -18.17
C ARG A 94 24.06 -8.18 -19.35
N LYS A 95 25.38 -8.07 -19.22
CA LYS A 95 26.23 -7.61 -20.32
C LYS A 95 26.12 -8.54 -21.53
N GLN A 96 25.74 -7.99 -22.68
CA GLN A 96 25.68 -8.71 -23.97
C GLN A 96 24.74 -9.93 -24.01
N LEU A 97 23.86 -10.08 -23.01
CA LEU A 97 22.87 -11.16 -22.92
C LEU A 97 21.49 -10.57 -22.65
N ALA A 98 20.44 -11.34 -22.97
CA ALA A 98 19.07 -10.94 -22.61
C ALA A 98 18.94 -10.76 -21.09
N PRO A 99 18.12 -9.82 -20.60
CA PRO A 99 17.85 -9.70 -19.17
C PRO A 99 17.29 -11.00 -18.59
N LEU A 100 17.69 -11.32 -17.37
CA LEU A 100 17.11 -12.41 -16.61
C LEU A 100 15.91 -11.87 -15.83
N VAL A 101 14.76 -12.53 -15.97
CA VAL A 101 13.49 -12.09 -15.38
C VAL A 101 12.98 -13.14 -14.42
N VAL A 102 12.67 -12.73 -13.20
CA VAL A 102 12.09 -13.58 -12.16
C VAL A 102 10.77 -12.96 -11.70
N ALA A 103 9.67 -13.69 -11.87
CA ALA A 103 8.40 -13.31 -11.28
C ALA A 103 8.37 -13.73 -9.81
N VAL A 104 7.99 -12.83 -8.91
CA VAL A 104 8.06 -13.07 -7.46
C VAL A 104 6.68 -12.87 -6.83
N GLY A 105 6.19 -13.90 -6.16
CA GLY A 105 5.03 -13.87 -5.28
C GLY A 105 5.44 -14.16 -3.82
N GLU A 106 4.50 -14.00 -2.89
CA GLU A 106 4.78 -14.13 -1.44
C GLU A 106 5.33 -15.51 -1.03
N GLY A 107 4.91 -16.57 -1.71
CA GLY A 107 5.30 -17.95 -1.40
C GLY A 107 5.85 -18.74 -2.59
N ALA A 108 6.13 -18.05 -3.70
CA ALA A 108 6.58 -18.68 -4.94
C ALA A 108 7.39 -17.71 -5.80
N SER A 109 8.41 -18.21 -6.49
CA SER A 109 9.15 -17.48 -7.51
C SER A 109 9.20 -18.31 -8.79
N GLN A 110 9.05 -17.65 -9.94
CA GLN A 110 9.14 -18.30 -11.24
C GLN A 110 10.31 -17.73 -12.03
N PHE A 111 11.15 -18.64 -12.53
CA PHE A 111 12.30 -18.35 -13.36
C PHE A 111 12.28 -19.25 -14.60
N GLY A 112 12.15 -18.62 -15.78
CA GLY A 112 11.84 -19.33 -17.02
C GLY A 112 10.58 -20.18 -16.86
N GLU A 113 10.68 -21.46 -17.21
CA GLU A 113 9.57 -22.42 -17.09
C GLU A 113 9.45 -23.05 -15.69
N ASN A 114 10.35 -22.75 -14.75
CA ASN A 114 10.39 -23.42 -13.44
C ASN A 114 9.79 -22.53 -12.36
N THR A 115 8.87 -23.11 -11.58
CA THR A 115 8.30 -22.46 -10.38
C THR A 115 8.89 -23.10 -9.13
N TYR A 116 9.37 -22.25 -8.22
CA TYR A 116 9.94 -22.64 -6.95
C TYR A 116 9.04 -22.17 -5.81
N ARG A 117 8.83 -23.02 -4.80
CA ARG A 117 8.00 -22.77 -3.62
C ARG A 117 8.75 -23.17 -2.35
N GLY A 118 8.10 -22.99 -1.19
CA GLY A 118 8.63 -23.37 0.12
C GLY A 118 9.20 -22.18 0.89
N ALA A 119 9.85 -22.47 2.03
CA ALA A 119 10.39 -21.43 2.91
C ALA A 119 11.44 -20.55 2.21
N GLY A 120 12.21 -21.11 1.27
CA GLY A 120 13.15 -20.36 0.45
C GLY A 120 12.49 -19.30 -0.43
N ALA A 121 11.31 -19.58 -0.99
CA ALA A 121 10.60 -18.64 -1.86
C ALA A 121 10.04 -17.47 -1.04
N VAL A 122 9.55 -17.75 0.18
CA VAL A 122 9.11 -16.72 1.13
C VAL A 122 10.28 -15.84 1.55
N ALA A 123 11.44 -16.42 1.88
CA ALA A 123 12.64 -15.68 2.23
C ALA A 123 13.13 -14.80 1.06
N PHE A 124 13.12 -15.35 -0.16
CA PHE A 124 13.47 -14.61 -1.37
C PHE A 124 12.54 -13.41 -1.60
N TYR A 125 11.22 -13.61 -1.47
CA TYR A 125 10.23 -12.54 -1.54
C TYR A 125 10.51 -11.43 -0.53
N GLN A 126 10.69 -11.77 0.75
CA GLN A 126 10.96 -10.80 1.82
C GLN A 126 12.28 -10.05 1.59
N TRP A 127 13.29 -10.74 1.06
CA TRP A 127 14.57 -10.14 0.71
C TRP A 127 14.43 -9.11 -0.42
N ILE A 128 13.76 -9.47 -1.53
CA ILE A 128 13.51 -8.52 -2.62
C ILE A 128 12.63 -7.36 -2.15
N GLN A 129 11.60 -7.62 -1.34
CA GLN A 129 10.76 -6.59 -0.75
C GLN A 129 11.58 -5.58 0.07
N LYS A 130 12.52 -6.07 0.89
CA LYS A 130 13.44 -5.22 1.67
C LYS A 130 14.34 -4.37 0.78
N LEU A 131 14.94 -4.95 -0.27
CA LEU A 131 15.82 -4.21 -1.18
C LEU A 131 15.04 -3.16 -2.00
N THR A 132 13.85 -3.51 -2.47
CA THR A 132 12.94 -2.61 -3.19
C THR A 132 12.56 -1.42 -2.31
N GLY A 133 12.20 -1.67 -1.05
CA GLY A 133 11.87 -0.61 -0.10
C GLY A 133 13.02 0.38 0.11
N LYS A 134 14.26 -0.10 0.21
CA LYS A 134 15.44 0.78 0.27
C LYS A 134 15.63 1.60 -1.01
N GLY A 135 15.44 0.99 -2.17
CA GLY A 135 15.53 1.66 -3.47
C GLY A 135 14.45 2.74 -3.67
N LEU A 136 13.24 2.51 -3.15
CA LEU A 136 12.16 3.49 -3.18
C LEU A 136 12.52 4.77 -2.41
N LEU A 137 13.10 4.64 -1.21
CA LEU A 137 13.41 5.78 -0.35
C LEU A 137 14.73 6.48 -0.68
N SER A 138 15.59 5.89 -1.50
CA SER A 138 16.88 6.46 -1.90
C SER A 138 16.80 7.34 -3.14
N GLN A 139 15.62 7.51 -3.72
CA GLN A 139 15.43 8.33 -4.92
C GLN A 139 15.79 9.79 -4.68
N LYS A 140 16.31 10.43 -5.74
CA LYS A 140 16.58 11.86 -5.71
C LYS A 140 15.26 12.62 -5.62
N ILE A 141 15.13 13.45 -4.59
CA ILE A 141 13.98 14.32 -4.38
C ILE A 141 14.21 15.64 -5.08
N ASP A 142 13.35 15.99 -6.03
CA ASP A 142 13.37 17.30 -6.69
C ASP A 142 12.40 18.27 -6.00
N THR A 143 11.15 17.85 -5.81
CA THR A 143 10.12 18.66 -5.12
C THR A 143 9.20 17.78 -4.28
N VAL A 144 8.62 18.36 -3.22
CA VAL A 144 7.66 17.67 -2.35
C VAL A 144 6.39 18.49 -2.26
N LEU A 145 5.26 17.87 -2.60
CA LEU A 145 3.93 18.41 -2.38
C LEU A 145 3.33 17.71 -1.16
N LEU A 146 3.13 18.46 -0.08
CA LEU A 146 2.51 17.97 1.14
C LEU A 146 1.00 18.25 1.10
N SER A 147 0.20 17.24 1.39
CA SER A 147 -1.25 17.30 1.49
C SER A 147 -1.69 16.85 2.88
N ALA A 148 -2.78 17.44 3.38
CA ALA A 148 -3.56 16.94 4.50
C ALA A 148 -5.00 16.75 4.01
N ASP A 149 -5.31 15.55 3.54
CA ASP A 149 -6.54 15.27 2.78
C ASP A 149 -7.79 15.56 3.60
N ASP A 150 -7.79 15.16 4.88
CA ASP A 150 -8.90 15.40 5.81
C ASP A 150 -9.18 16.91 6.03
N LEU A 151 -8.20 17.77 5.73
CA LEU A 151 -8.30 19.23 5.86
C LEU A 151 -8.54 19.92 4.51
N GLY A 152 -8.47 19.19 3.39
CA GLY A 152 -8.51 19.77 2.04
C GLY A 152 -7.38 20.78 1.78
N LYS A 153 -6.22 20.61 2.42
CA LYS A 153 -5.08 21.53 2.31
C LYS A 153 -3.90 20.88 1.62
N THR A 154 -3.24 21.65 0.76
CA THR A 154 -2.00 21.24 0.10
C THR A 154 -1.01 22.39 0.10
N ARG A 155 0.29 22.06 0.22
CA ARG A 155 1.40 23.00 0.24
C ARG A 155 2.62 22.39 -0.44
N ALA A 156 3.24 23.13 -1.36
CA ALA A 156 4.57 22.80 -1.85
C ALA A 156 5.62 23.16 -0.79
N LEU A 157 6.53 22.23 -0.51
CA LEU A 157 7.61 22.43 0.46
C LEU A 157 8.79 23.16 -0.19
N GLY A 158 9.43 24.05 0.57
CA GLY A 158 10.68 24.70 0.15
C GLY A 158 11.88 23.75 0.20
N GLU A 159 13.02 24.18 -0.34
CA GLU A 159 14.24 23.33 -0.44
C GLU A 159 14.70 22.78 0.91
N ALA A 160 14.73 23.62 1.96
CA ALA A 160 15.14 23.19 3.30
C ALA A 160 14.16 22.18 3.93
N GLU A 161 12.86 22.32 3.64
CA GLU A 161 11.81 21.42 4.12
C GLU A 161 11.87 20.08 3.37
N ALA A 162 12.08 20.12 2.05
CA ALA A 162 12.30 18.94 1.22
C ALA A 162 13.57 18.17 1.62
N ASP A 163 14.66 18.87 1.98
CA ASP A 163 15.88 18.25 2.50
C ASP A 163 15.65 17.54 3.84
N LEU A 164 14.80 18.09 4.70
CA LEU A 164 14.39 17.41 5.94
C LEU A 164 13.66 16.11 5.62
N ILE A 165 12.70 16.12 4.70
CA ILE A 165 11.99 14.91 4.26
C ILE A 165 12.97 13.88 3.70
N ARG A 166 13.90 14.31 2.84
CA ARG A 166 14.96 13.44 2.28
C ARG A 166 15.76 12.74 3.38
N LYS A 167 16.19 13.47 4.40
CA LYS A 167 16.96 12.91 5.53
C LYS A 167 16.13 11.90 6.32
N VAL A 168 14.87 12.20 6.59
CA VAL A 168 13.97 11.27 7.29
C VAL A 168 13.82 9.97 6.49
N LEU A 169 13.48 10.06 5.20
CA LEU A 169 13.30 8.88 4.34
C LEU A 169 14.59 8.06 4.20
N ALA A 170 15.75 8.70 4.09
CA ALA A 170 17.04 8.01 4.01
C ALA A 170 17.38 7.20 5.26
N THR A 171 16.85 7.60 6.43
CA THR A 171 17.05 6.89 7.70
C THR A 171 15.92 5.94 8.08
N ALA A 172 14.85 5.88 7.26
CA ALA A 172 13.70 5.07 7.56
C ALA A 172 14.05 3.58 7.50
N THR A 173 13.53 2.81 8.44
CA THR A 173 13.78 1.36 8.51
C THR A 173 12.56 0.59 8.04
N PRO A 174 12.71 -0.43 7.18
CA PRO A 174 11.59 -1.28 6.80
C PRO A 174 10.94 -1.92 8.02
N GLU A 175 9.62 -1.90 8.09
CA GLU A 175 8.84 -2.60 9.12
C GLU A 175 8.35 -3.94 8.54
N PRO A 176 9.01 -5.08 8.87
CA PRO A 176 8.58 -6.38 8.37
C PRO A 176 7.24 -6.77 9.02
N GLY A 177 6.33 -7.33 8.22
CA GLY A 177 5.10 -7.92 8.75
C GLY A 177 4.03 -6.93 9.16
N ALA A 178 3.89 -5.79 8.48
CA ALA A 178 2.74 -4.88 8.61
C ALA A 178 1.43 -5.49 8.05
N ALA A 179 1.16 -6.76 8.35
CA ALA A 179 -0.08 -7.48 8.03
C ALA A 179 -1.28 -6.89 8.78
N ASN A 180 -1.04 -6.13 9.85
CA ASN A 180 -2.10 -5.38 10.50
C ASN A 180 -2.36 -4.11 9.68
N LYS A 181 -3.52 -4.10 9.01
CA LYS A 181 -4.02 -2.97 8.23
C LYS A 181 -4.09 -1.72 9.11
N GLN A 182 -3.05 -0.89 9.05
CA GLN A 182 -2.97 0.36 9.78
C GLN A 182 -3.54 1.48 8.92
N TYR A 183 -4.42 2.29 9.52
CA TYR A 183 -5.03 3.43 8.85
C TYR A 183 -4.37 4.73 9.29
N ALA A 184 -4.30 5.70 8.40
CA ALA A 184 -3.72 7.01 8.69
C ALA A 184 -4.44 7.71 9.84
N LEU A 185 -3.68 8.32 10.76
CA LEU A 185 -4.27 9.18 11.77
C LEU A 185 -4.73 10.51 11.16
N TYR A 186 -5.66 11.20 11.83
CA TYR A 186 -6.09 12.54 11.45
C TYR A 186 -5.06 13.58 11.95
N PRO A 187 -4.68 14.57 11.12
CA PRO A 187 -4.96 14.66 9.69
C PRO A 187 -4.21 13.62 8.87
N ASN A 188 -4.84 13.08 7.83
CA ASN A 188 -4.22 12.18 6.86
C ASN A 188 -3.19 12.95 6.02
N TYR A 189 -1.94 12.95 6.46
CA TYR A 189 -0.85 13.59 5.73
C TYR A 189 -0.31 12.68 4.64
N GLN A 190 -0.17 13.24 3.44
CA GLN A 190 0.43 12.59 2.28
C GLN A 190 1.49 13.48 1.66
N MET A 191 2.56 12.88 1.16
CA MET A 191 3.63 13.57 0.46
C MET A 191 3.78 12.96 -0.91
N ARG A 192 3.57 13.78 -1.94
CA ARG A 192 3.91 13.45 -3.32
C ARG A 192 5.28 14.01 -3.63
N ILE A 193 6.25 13.12 -3.72
CA ILE A 193 7.66 13.45 -3.94
C ILE A 193 7.95 13.26 -5.42
N ASN A 194 8.18 14.35 -6.15
CA ASN A 194 8.58 14.23 -7.54
C ASN A 194 10.07 13.85 -7.58
N ALA A 195 10.36 12.72 -8.21
CA ALA A 195 11.69 12.24 -8.54
C ALA A 195 11.84 12.14 -10.05
N THR A 196 13.07 11.96 -10.52
CA THR A 196 13.46 11.95 -11.94
C THR A 196 12.62 10.97 -12.79
N ASP A 197 12.27 9.80 -12.24
CA ASP A 197 11.64 8.72 -13.00
C ASP A 197 10.12 8.69 -12.82
N ARG A 198 9.65 8.64 -11.56
CA ARG A 198 8.22 8.61 -11.21
C ARG A 198 8.00 9.25 -9.84
N PRO A 199 6.88 9.95 -9.61
CA PRO A 199 6.54 10.43 -8.27
C PRO A 199 6.42 9.27 -7.28
N LEU A 200 6.98 9.50 -6.09
CA LEU A 200 6.84 8.63 -4.93
C LEU A 200 5.73 9.20 -4.04
N GLU A 201 4.68 8.41 -3.83
CA GLU A 201 3.59 8.75 -2.92
C GLU A 201 3.89 8.16 -1.54
N VAL A 202 3.92 9.01 -0.51
CA VAL A 202 4.20 8.61 0.88
C VAL A 202 3.01 9.01 1.75
N THR A 203 2.37 8.04 2.39
CA THR A 203 1.30 8.29 3.37
C THR A 203 1.85 8.17 4.78
N VAL A 204 1.53 9.13 5.65
CA VAL A 204 1.90 9.05 7.07
C VAL A 204 0.78 8.35 7.83
N LEU A 205 1.05 7.10 8.23
CA LEU A 205 0.08 6.26 8.91
C LEU A 205 -0.06 6.63 10.39
N THR A 206 1.07 6.78 11.07
CA THR A 206 1.18 7.21 12.48
C THR A 206 2.39 8.13 12.63
N PRO A 207 2.63 8.75 13.80
CA PRO A 207 3.77 9.64 13.97
C PRO A 207 5.13 9.03 13.62
N THR A 208 5.26 7.69 13.74
CA THR A 208 6.50 6.96 13.49
C THR A 208 6.39 5.94 12.36
N LEU A 209 5.30 5.95 11.59
CA LEU A 209 5.05 4.95 10.56
C LEU A 209 4.57 5.61 9.27
N ILE A 210 5.23 5.31 8.15
CA ILE A 210 4.83 5.72 6.81
C ILE A 210 4.60 4.51 5.92
N SER A 211 3.79 4.68 4.87
CA SER A 211 3.61 3.69 3.82
C SER A 211 3.85 4.27 2.43
N VAL A 212 4.31 3.40 1.53
CA VAL A 212 4.60 3.70 0.13
C VAL A 212 3.99 2.59 -0.72
N PRO A 213 3.02 2.89 -1.60
CA PRO A 213 2.48 1.90 -2.53
C PRO A 213 3.52 1.54 -3.61
N PHE A 214 3.52 0.28 -4.06
CA PHE A 214 4.37 -0.22 -5.14
C PHE A 214 3.64 -1.31 -5.92
N GLY A 215 2.87 -0.93 -6.95
CA GLY A 215 1.93 -1.82 -7.61
C GLY A 215 0.88 -2.36 -6.64
N LYS A 216 0.75 -3.69 -6.55
CA LYS A 216 -0.10 -4.37 -5.56
C LYS A 216 0.47 -4.40 -4.14
N GLU A 217 1.75 -4.05 -3.97
CA GLU A 217 2.42 -4.05 -2.67
C GLU A 217 2.28 -2.70 -1.97
N THR A 218 2.43 -2.73 -0.65
CA THR A 218 2.60 -1.53 0.16
C THR A 218 3.79 -1.75 1.09
N HIS A 219 4.81 -0.93 0.93
CA HIS A 219 5.98 -0.94 1.79
C HIS A 219 5.74 -0.01 2.99
N THR A 220 5.95 -0.54 4.19
CA THR A 220 5.81 0.21 5.44
C THR A 220 7.18 0.44 6.06
N PHE A 221 7.40 1.65 6.57
CA PHE A 221 8.67 2.05 7.17
C PHE A 221 8.47 2.77 8.48
N ARG A 222 9.35 2.49 9.45
CA ARG A 222 9.47 3.32 10.65
C ARG A 222 10.31 4.55 10.35
N VAL A 223 9.85 5.68 10.87
CA VAL A 223 10.51 6.99 10.76
C VAL A 223 10.63 7.63 12.14
N ASP A 224 11.49 8.63 12.24
CA ASP A 224 11.56 9.49 13.43
C ASP A 224 10.24 10.23 13.66
N GLY A 225 9.79 10.27 14.92
CA GLY A 225 8.52 10.91 15.32
C GLY A 225 8.49 12.42 15.07
N GLY A 226 9.64 13.06 14.89
CA GLY A 226 9.77 14.47 14.54
C GLY A 226 9.17 14.82 13.19
N LEU A 227 9.04 13.87 12.25
CA LEU A 227 8.38 14.09 10.97
C LEU A 227 6.96 14.63 11.18
N PHE A 228 6.14 13.92 11.95
CA PHE A 228 4.74 14.29 12.18
C PHE A 228 4.58 15.67 12.84
N SER A 229 5.49 16.01 13.75
CA SER A 229 5.53 17.35 14.35
C SER A 229 5.76 18.44 13.31
N LYS A 230 6.62 18.19 12.30
CA LYS A 230 6.83 19.13 11.20
C LYS A 230 5.64 19.23 10.26
N LEU A 231 4.98 18.11 9.96
CA LEU A 231 3.79 18.12 9.11
C LEU A 231 2.65 18.92 9.74
N THR A 232 2.45 18.78 11.05
CA THR A 232 1.45 19.56 11.81
C THR A 232 1.82 21.02 11.97
N GLU A 233 3.11 21.37 12.03
CA GLU A 233 3.59 22.76 11.96
C GLU A 233 3.29 23.39 10.58
N TRP A 234 3.52 22.64 9.50
CA TRP A 234 3.37 23.14 8.14
C TRP A 234 1.94 23.23 7.64
N ILE A 235 1.09 22.25 8.00
CA ILE A 235 -0.34 22.23 7.69
C ILE A 235 -1.10 21.89 8.99
N PRO A 236 -1.36 22.88 9.85
CA PRO A 236 -2.03 22.62 11.11
C PRO A 236 -3.51 22.25 10.91
N PRO A 237 -4.06 21.36 11.75
CA PRO A 237 -5.50 21.16 11.83
C PRO A 237 -6.13 22.49 12.26
N ALA A 238 -6.94 23.06 11.38
CA ALA A 238 -7.71 24.26 11.68
C ALA A 238 -9.13 23.85 12.03
N ASP A 239 -9.75 24.55 12.98
CA ASP A 239 -11.19 24.45 13.23
C ASP A 239 -11.89 25.19 12.08
N THR A 240 -12.22 24.49 10.98
CA THR A 240 -12.99 25.10 9.90
C THR A 240 -14.48 25.08 10.27
N GLY A 241 -15.24 26.05 9.77
CA GLY A 241 -16.58 26.36 10.29
C GLY A 241 -17.63 25.25 10.13
N ASP A 242 -17.42 24.28 9.23
CA ASP A 242 -18.36 23.17 9.00
C ASP A 242 -17.88 21.90 9.74
N LYS A 243 -18.20 21.88 11.04
CA LYS A 243 -17.61 20.96 12.03
C LYS A 243 -18.28 19.59 12.11
N THR A 244 -19.24 19.26 11.22
CA THR A 244 -20.11 18.09 11.41
C THR A 244 -19.31 16.79 11.52
N PHE A 245 -18.39 16.53 10.58
CA PHE A 245 -17.52 15.35 10.62
C PHE A 245 -16.21 15.59 11.36
N GLU A 246 -15.63 16.79 11.26
CA GLU A 246 -14.32 17.12 11.88
C GLU A 246 -14.29 16.83 13.39
N GLN A 247 -15.42 17.05 14.09
CA GLN A 247 -15.52 16.75 15.51
C GLN A 247 -15.46 15.26 15.83
N LEU A 248 -15.90 14.40 14.91
CA LEU A 248 -15.93 12.96 15.12
C LEU A 248 -14.52 12.37 15.19
N PHE A 249 -13.52 12.99 14.53
CA PHE A 249 -12.11 12.60 14.68
C PHE A 249 -11.58 12.77 16.11
N LYS A 250 -12.23 13.60 16.93
CA LYS A 250 -11.87 13.81 18.34
C LYS A 250 -12.56 12.83 19.29
N ALA A 251 -13.29 11.84 18.77
CA ALA A 251 -14.01 10.86 19.58
C ALA A 251 -13.05 10.09 20.52
N SER A 252 -13.45 9.92 21.78
CA SER A 252 -12.73 9.07 22.73
C SER A 252 -13.17 7.61 22.65
N GLN A 253 -14.37 7.37 22.13
CA GLN A 253 -15.01 6.07 22.06
C GLN A 253 -15.99 6.02 20.90
N ILE A 254 -16.10 4.85 20.27
CA ILE A 254 -17.13 4.56 19.27
C ILE A 254 -17.90 3.32 19.73
N ARG A 255 -19.22 3.39 19.72
CA ARG A 255 -20.11 2.25 19.99
C ARG A 255 -20.96 1.94 18.76
N ILE A 256 -21.01 0.67 18.38
CA ILE A 256 -21.95 0.15 17.39
C ILE A 256 -23.10 -0.48 18.15
N SER A 257 -24.32 -0.03 17.89
CA SER A 257 -25.53 -0.58 18.49
C SER A 257 -26.37 -1.24 17.41
N ALA A 258 -26.61 -2.54 17.57
CA ALA A 258 -27.42 -3.34 16.65
C ALA A 258 -28.91 -3.06 16.89
N THR A 259 -29.40 -1.94 16.36
CA THR A 259 -30.78 -1.46 16.52
C THR A 259 -31.70 -1.84 15.35
N GLY A 260 -31.17 -2.49 14.31
CA GLY A 260 -31.87 -2.82 13.08
C GLY A 260 -31.67 -4.24 12.57
N ALA A 261 -31.79 -4.46 11.26
CA ALA A 261 -31.75 -5.79 10.63
C ALA A 261 -30.39 -6.51 10.76
N ALA A 262 -29.31 -5.77 11.01
CA ALA A 262 -27.99 -6.31 11.32
C ALA A 262 -27.90 -6.59 12.84
N ALA A 263 -28.60 -7.64 13.28
CA ALA A 263 -28.56 -8.12 14.66
C ALA A 263 -27.29 -8.93 14.93
N SER A 264 -26.13 -8.28 15.03
CA SER A 264 -24.91 -8.93 15.50
C SER A 264 -24.13 -7.96 16.39
N GLU A 265 -24.17 -8.24 17.69
CA GLU A 265 -23.32 -7.72 18.78
C GLU A 265 -23.01 -6.22 18.85
N ASN A 266 -23.22 -5.65 20.03
CA ASN A 266 -22.69 -4.34 20.33
C ASN A 266 -21.15 -4.40 20.32
N ILE A 267 -20.53 -3.51 19.54
CA ILE A 267 -19.07 -3.35 19.51
C ILE A 267 -18.74 -2.04 20.18
N GLU A 268 -17.79 -2.05 21.09
CA GLU A 268 -17.29 -0.85 21.75
C GLU A 268 -15.80 -0.74 21.51
N VAL A 269 -15.37 0.41 21.01
CA VAL A 269 -13.98 0.71 20.67
C VAL A 269 -13.52 1.90 21.47
N GLU A 270 -12.53 1.69 22.34
CA GLU A 270 -11.81 2.76 23.02
C GLU A 270 -10.76 3.35 22.07
N VAL A 271 -11.05 4.53 21.51
CA VAL A 271 -10.26 5.14 20.42
C VAL A 271 -8.81 5.42 20.84
N ARG A 272 -8.57 5.72 22.12
CA ARG A 272 -7.25 6.13 22.62
C ARG A 272 -6.39 4.98 23.13
N LYS A 273 -6.84 3.73 22.98
CA LYS A 273 -6.14 2.57 23.52
C LYS A 273 -4.82 2.30 22.79
N THR A 274 -4.85 2.24 21.46
CA THR A 274 -3.65 2.16 20.62
C THR A 274 -3.83 2.97 19.33
N THR A 275 -2.76 3.13 18.56
CA THR A 275 -2.82 3.77 17.23
C THR A 275 -3.63 2.97 16.22
N VAL A 276 -3.87 1.67 16.46
CA VAL A 276 -4.72 0.83 15.60
C VAL A 276 -6.19 1.20 15.78
N GLU A 277 -6.71 1.19 17.01
CA GLU A 277 -8.08 1.63 17.30
C GLU A 277 -8.30 3.08 16.89
N GLN A 278 -7.31 3.94 17.10
CA GLN A 278 -7.38 5.34 16.67
C GLN A 278 -7.46 5.46 15.14
N GLY A 279 -6.64 4.72 14.40
CA GLY A 279 -6.68 4.71 12.95
C GLY A 279 -8.02 4.20 12.41
N ILE A 280 -8.58 3.15 13.02
CA ILE A 280 -9.90 2.62 12.65
C ILE A 280 -11.02 3.64 12.92
N ALA A 281 -10.99 4.32 14.07
CA ALA A 281 -11.94 5.36 14.39
C ALA A 281 -11.87 6.51 13.38
N HIS A 282 -10.67 6.97 13.01
CA HIS A 282 -10.50 8.00 11.99
C HIS A 282 -10.93 7.53 10.60
N GLN A 283 -10.65 6.27 10.23
CA GLN A 283 -11.13 5.71 8.98
C GLN A 283 -12.65 5.62 8.92
N ALA A 284 -13.32 5.32 10.04
CA ALA A 284 -14.77 5.32 10.12
C ALA A 284 -15.34 6.71 9.82
N VAL A 285 -14.70 7.78 10.33
CA VAL A 285 -15.11 9.16 10.00
C VAL A 285 -14.89 9.47 8.52
N ARG A 286 -13.77 9.05 7.92
CA ARG A 286 -13.49 9.26 6.49
C ARG A 286 -14.52 8.57 5.58
N LEU A 287 -14.96 7.38 5.94
CA LEU A 287 -16.03 6.68 5.22
C LEU A 287 -17.34 7.49 5.24
N LEU A 288 -17.66 8.17 6.34
CA LEU A 288 -18.81 9.05 6.41
C LEU A 288 -18.61 10.33 5.58
N GLN A 289 -17.41 10.91 5.61
CA GLN A 289 -17.07 12.12 4.84
C GLN A 289 -17.12 11.93 3.33
N ALA A 290 -16.92 10.70 2.83
CA ALA A 290 -17.01 10.37 1.42
C ALA A 290 -18.45 10.40 0.87
N ALA A 291 -19.46 10.62 1.70
CA ALA A 291 -20.86 10.63 1.31
C ALA A 291 -21.36 12.00 0.86
N ASP A 292 -22.29 12.00 -0.09
CA ASP A 292 -22.90 13.23 -0.60
C ASP A 292 -24.05 13.68 0.30
N LEU A 293 -24.07 14.97 0.68
CA LEU A 293 -25.17 15.56 1.43
C LEU A 293 -26.42 15.66 0.55
N LEU A 294 -27.54 15.13 1.05
CA LEU A 294 -28.85 15.26 0.41
C LEU A 294 -29.54 16.56 0.81
N LYS A 295 -30.22 17.20 -0.15
CA LYS A 295 -31.04 18.40 0.09
C LYS A 295 -32.31 18.11 0.89
N GLU A 296 -32.85 16.90 0.75
CA GLU A 296 -34.08 16.45 1.38
C GLU A 296 -33.89 15.02 1.92
N ALA A 297 -34.68 14.66 2.93
CA ALA A 297 -34.69 13.30 3.45
C ALA A 297 -35.17 12.30 2.38
N PRO A 298 -34.61 11.08 2.32
CA PRO A 298 -35.10 10.04 1.43
C PRO A 298 -36.58 9.74 1.71
N LYS A 299 -37.39 9.61 0.65
CA LYS A 299 -38.80 9.19 0.79
C LYS A 299 -38.93 7.76 1.32
N ASP A 300 -37.96 6.92 0.97
CA ASP A 300 -37.81 5.55 1.45
C ASP A 300 -36.31 5.28 1.72
N PRO A 301 -35.83 5.49 2.96
CA PRO A 301 -34.44 5.19 3.31
C PRO A 301 -34.18 3.69 3.44
N GLY A 302 -35.21 2.84 3.40
CA GLY A 302 -35.13 1.42 3.70
C GLY A 302 -35.01 1.14 5.21
N HIS A 303 -34.66 -0.11 5.55
CA HIS A 303 -34.52 -0.54 6.94
C HIS A 303 -33.21 -0.04 7.56
N GLU A 304 -33.31 0.49 8.78
CA GLU A 304 -32.16 0.76 9.64
C GLU A 304 -31.33 -0.53 9.80
N GLN A 305 -30.02 -0.41 9.61
CA GLN A 305 -29.09 -1.52 9.77
C GLN A 305 -28.58 -1.54 11.21
N TYR A 306 -27.96 -0.45 11.65
CA TYR A 306 -27.43 -0.25 13.00
C TYR A 306 -27.09 1.24 13.23
N ARG A 307 -26.68 1.58 14.45
CA ARG A 307 -26.25 2.94 14.84
C ARG A 307 -24.78 2.98 15.23
N LEU A 308 -24.10 4.06 14.87
CA LEU A 308 -22.77 4.40 15.38
C LEU A 308 -22.85 5.59 16.33
N SER A 309 -22.42 5.41 17.56
CA SER A 309 -22.35 6.46 18.57
C SER A 309 -20.91 6.89 18.78
N PHE A 310 -20.59 8.13 18.43
CA PHE A 310 -19.30 8.76 18.67
C PHE A 310 -19.36 9.59 19.95
N PHE A 311 -18.48 9.29 20.92
CA PHE A 311 -18.40 10.06 22.15
C PHE A 311 -17.31 11.14 22.02
N VAL A 312 -17.72 12.39 21.82
CA VAL A 312 -16.83 13.54 21.65
C VAL A 312 -16.98 14.46 22.85
N ASN A 313 -15.89 14.67 23.60
CA ASN A 313 -15.89 15.51 24.81
C ASN A 313 -17.03 15.15 25.80
N GLY A 314 -17.32 13.84 25.95
CA GLY A 314 -18.39 13.34 26.82
C GLY A 314 -19.82 13.47 26.27
N LYS A 315 -20.00 13.99 25.06
CA LYS A 315 -21.31 14.05 24.37
C LYS A 315 -21.40 12.98 23.30
N GLU A 316 -22.53 12.30 23.23
CA GLU A 316 -22.83 11.33 22.19
C GLU A 316 -23.30 12.02 20.91
N ARG A 317 -22.73 11.62 19.78
CA ARG A 317 -23.18 11.98 18.43
C ARG A 317 -23.52 10.70 17.68
N GLU A 318 -24.78 10.54 17.31
CA GLU A 318 -25.30 9.33 16.70
C GLU A 318 -25.33 9.46 15.17
N VAL A 319 -24.92 8.39 14.49
CA VAL A 319 -25.11 8.18 13.06
C VAL A 319 -26.02 6.97 12.87
N VAL A 320 -27.18 7.18 12.26
CA VAL A 320 -28.13 6.12 11.94
C VAL A 320 -27.83 5.62 10.53
N LEU A 321 -27.46 4.33 10.40
CA LEU A 321 -27.05 3.75 9.11
C LEU A 321 -28.15 2.94 8.46
N TYR A 322 -28.31 3.16 7.16
CA TYR A 322 -29.14 2.40 6.23
C TYR A 322 -28.23 1.79 5.15
N ALA A 323 -28.78 0.98 4.25
CA ALA A 323 -27.99 0.33 3.20
C ALA A 323 -27.25 1.33 2.29
N ASN A 324 -27.94 2.42 1.89
CA ASN A 324 -27.43 3.42 0.94
C ASN A 324 -27.41 4.85 1.51
N TYR A 325 -27.87 5.03 2.75
CA TYR A 325 -28.04 6.33 3.37
C TYR A 325 -27.52 6.32 4.79
N PHE A 326 -27.23 7.50 5.33
CA PHE A 326 -27.13 7.67 6.76
C PHE A 326 -27.66 9.03 7.19
N GLN A 327 -28.02 9.11 8.46
CA GLN A 327 -28.43 10.35 9.10
C GLN A 327 -27.44 10.73 10.20
N LEU A 328 -27.01 12.00 10.21
CA LEU A 328 -26.17 12.60 11.26
C LEU A 328 -26.64 14.04 11.51
N ASP A 329 -26.86 14.42 12.77
CA ASP A 329 -27.33 15.76 13.17
C ASP A 329 -28.56 16.24 12.35
N ALA A 330 -29.52 15.34 12.11
CA ALA A 330 -30.72 15.55 11.28
C ALA A 330 -30.46 15.80 9.77
N LYS A 331 -29.20 15.82 9.32
CA LYS A 331 -28.82 15.84 7.89
C LYS A 331 -28.78 14.43 7.33
N TRP A 332 -29.12 14.29 6.06
CA TRP A 332 -29.13 13.02 5.33
C TRP A 332 -28.01 12.97 4.30
N TYR A 333 -27.37 11.82 4.20
CA TYR A 333 -26.26 11.59 3.29
C TYR A 333 -26.51 10.32 2.47
N ILE A 334 -25.99 10.28 1.24
CA ILE A 334 -26.05 9.11 0.36
C ILE A 334 -24.64 8.55 0.12
N HIS A 335 -24.50 7.24 0.28
CA HIS A 335 -23.28 6.50 -0.01
C HIS A 335 -23.62 5.01 -0.16
N SER A 336 -23.29 4.42 -1.31
CA SER A 336 -23.51 2.99 -1.54
C SER A 336 -22.71 2.14 -0.55
N GLU A 337 -23.33 1.14 0.06
CA GLU A 337 -22.66 0.16 0.93
C GLU A 337 -22.02 0.76 2.20
N ILE A 338 -22.44 1.95 2.65
CA ILE A 338 -21.82 2.61 3.81
C ILE A 338 -21.89 1.76 5.09
N ALA A 339 -23.04 1.12 5.34
CA ALA A 339 -23.21 0.22 6.47
C ALA A 339 -22.30 -1.02 6.36
N GLU A 340 -22.17 -1.62 5.18
CA GLU A 340 -21.30 -2.79 5.00
C GLU A 340 -19.82 -2.42 5.18
N ASN A 341 -19.40 -1.28 4.62
CA ASN A 341 -18.01 -0.80 4.70
C ASN A 341 -17.59 -0.45 6.14
N GLN A 342 -18.47 0.22 6.88
CA GLN A 342 -18.27 0.49 8.30
C GLN A 342 -18.20 -0.81 9.12
N TRP A 343 -19.12 -1.76 8.88
CA TRP A 343 -19.11 -3.03 9.59
C TRP A 343 -17.83 -3.84 9.34
N LYS A 344 -17.41 -3.99 8.08
CA LYS A 344 -16.14 -4.65 7.69
C LYS A 344 -14.94 -4.00 8.37
N LEU A 345 -14.93 -2.67 8.48
CA LEU A 345 -13.86 -1.93 9.14
C LEU A 345 -13.75 -2.31 10.62
N PHE A 346 -14.86 -2.37 11.37
CA PHE A 346 -14.81 -2.74 12.79
C PHE A 346 -14.59 -4.23 13.03
N GLN A 347 -14.99 -5.10 12.09
CA GLN A 347 -14.67 -6.53 12.16
C GLN A 347 -13.17 -6.81 12.08
N SER A 348 -12.36 -5.92 11.49
CA SER A 348 -10.91 -6.12 11.42
C SER A 348 -10.21 -6.01 12.78
N LEU A 349 -10.88 -5.54 13.83
CA LEU A 349 -10.35 -5.54 15.21
C LEU A 349 -10.44 -6.91 15.91
N ARG A 350 -11.19 -7.85 15.33
CA ARG A 350 -11.50 -9.15 15.96
C ARG A 350 -10.68 -10.32 15.40
N LYS A 351 -9.85 -10.07 14.39
CA LYS A 351 -8.93 -11.04 13.78
C LYS A 351 -7.51 -10.69 14.17
#